data_AF-A0A2K2EZP5-F1
#
_entry.id   AF-A0A2K2EZP5-F1
#
_cell.length_a   1.000
_cell.length_b   1.000
_cell.length_c   1.000
_cell.angle_alpha   90.00
_cell.angle_beta   90.00
_cell.angle_gamma   90.00
#
_symmetry.space_group_name_H-M   'P 1'
#
loop_
_entity.id
_entity.type
_entity.pdbx_description
1 polymer ?
#
loop_
_entity_poly.entity_id
_entity_poly.type
_entity_poly.pdbx_seq_one_letter_code
_entity_poly.pdbx_strand_id
1 'polypeptide(L)'
;MKPKLVFVWHVLIFNLIKPLPNSSHYFNQHFQLSTQNLSDHDSHYKRIVKFGKEQSGWIGVLLANIALMFFCLPICFSADLVIHSVHLLSIKITISAILVLIMLGKFDMLRFRDDRSLLKLFYLFNCLVSSAYWTLTCLFLAAFENIVL
;
A
#
# COMPACT_ATOMS: atom_id res chain seq x y z
N MET A 1 21.25 -10.42 -9.64
CA MET A 1 20.95 -9.16 -8.94
C MET A 1 20.25 -8.12 -9.82
N LYS A 2 20.76 -7.83 -11.03
CA LYS A 2 20.15 -6.87 -11.97
C LYS A 2 18.62 -6.98 -12.15
N PRO A 3 18.00 -8.16 -12.42
CA PRO A 3 16.55 -8.23 -12.63
C PRO A 3 15.73 -7.92 -11.37
N LYS A 4 16.23 -8.28 -10.18
CA LYS A 4 15.56 -7.99 -8.90
C LYS A 4 15.59 -6.50 -8.56
N LEU A 5 16.70 -5.82 -8.84
CA LEU A 5 16.83 -4.38 -8.67
C LEU A 5 15.93 -3.61 -9.64
N VAL A 6 15.86 -4.05 -10.90
CA VAL A 6 14.95 -3.47 -11.90
C VAL A 6 13.50 -3.61 -11.47
N PHE A 7 13.09 -4.77 -10.95
CA PHE A 7 11.75 -4.96 -10.38
C PHE A 7 11.47 -3.97 -9.23
N VAL A 8 12.35 -3.91 -8.23
CA VAL A 8 12.21 -2.97 -7.10
C VAL A 8 12.12 -1.52 -7.59
N TRP A 9 12.95 -1.14 -8.55
CA TRP A 9 12.95 0.18 -9.16
C TRP A 9 11.60 0.53 -9.81
N HIS A 10 11.02 -0.39 -10.58
CA HIS A 10 9.71 -0.19 -11.18
C HIS A 10 8.61 -0.05 -10.12
N VAL A 11 8.68 -0.83 -9.03
CA VAL A 11 7.72 -0.72 -7.91
C VAL A 11 7.84 0.65 -7.23
N LEU A 12 9.05 1.13 -6.98
CA LEU A 12 9.29 2.45 -6.39
C LEU A 12 8.76 3.58 -7.28
N ILE A 13 9.06 3.54 -8.58
CA ILE A 13 8.52 4.52 -9.54
C ILE A 13 7.00 4.50 -9.51
N PHE A 14 6.39 3.31 -9.64
CA PHE A 14 4.94 3.20 -9.65
C PHE A 14 4.32 3.75 -8.36
N ASN A 15 4.89 3.43 -7.20
CA ASN A 15 4.40 3.92 -5.90
C ASN A 15 4.45 5.45 -5.80
N LEU A 16 5.44 6.09 -6.44
CA LEU A 16 5.55 7.55 -6.51
C LEU A 16 4.55 8.18 -7.49
N ILE A 17 4.39 7.59 -8.68
CA ILE A 17 3.52 8.15 -9.73
C ILE A 17 2.07 7.72 -9.61
N LYS A 18 1.73 6.76 -8.73
CA LYS A 18 0.37 6.22 -8.54
C LYS A 18 -0.74 7.28 -8.49
N PRO A 19 -0.60 8.41 -7.76
CA PRO A 19 -1.65 9.44 -7.71
C PRO A 19 -1.85 10.20 -9.03
N LEU A 20 -0.94 10.06 -10.00
CA LEU A 20 -1.02 10.74 -11.30
C LEU A 20 -1.97 9.98 -12.26
N PRO A 21 -2.69 10.70 -13.14
CA PRO A 21 -3.71 10.11 -14.03
C PRO A 21 -3.16 9.06 -15.01
N ASN A 22 -1.87 9.16 -15.38
CA ASN A 22 -1.24 8.24 -16.35
C ASN A 22 -0.54 7.04 -15.70
N SER A 23 -0.68 6.83 -14.39
CA SER A 23 0.00 5.75 -13.66
C SER A 23 -0.46 4.35 -14.10
N SER A 24 -1.69 4.23 -14.60
CA SER A 24 -2.27 2.98 -15.10
C SER A 24 -1.54 2.42 -16.32
N HIS A 25 -1.10 3.29 -17.24
CA HIS A 25 -0.34 2.88 -18.42
C HIS A 25 1.01 2.29 -18.02
N TYR A 26 1.74 2.99 -17.15
CA TYR A 26 3.02 2.51 -16.61
C TYR A 26 2.83 1.17 -15.88
N PHE A 27 1.77 1.05 -15.07
CA PHE A 27 1.49 -0.18 -14.36
C PHE A 27 1.29 -1.37 -15.28
N ASN A 28 0.44 -1.23 -16.30
CA ASN A 28 0.11 -2.31 -17.22
C ASN A 28 1.32 -2.75 -18.05
N GLN A 29 2.24 -1.83 -18.35
CA GLN A 29 3.46 -2.14 -19.10
C GLN A 29 4.49 -2.93 -18.27
N HIS A 30 4.58 -2.67 -16.96
CA HIS A 30 5.66 -3.21 -16.12
C HIS A 30 5.23 -4.35 -15.19
N PHE A 31 3.95 -4.50 -14.89
CA PHE A 31 3.40 -5.52 -13.97
C PHE A 31 2.35 -6.40 -14.63
N GLN A 32 2.54 -6.73 -15.90
CA GLN A 32 1.65 -7.61 -16.64
C GLN A 32 1.78 -9.04 -16.12
N LEU A 33 0.70 -9.54 -15.51
CA LEU A 33 0.57 -10.93 -15.07
C LEU A 33 0.07 -11.81 -16.22
N SER A 34 0.39 -13.10 -16.17
CA SER A 34 -0.24 -14.08 -17.07
C SER A 34 -1.77 -14.10 -16.86
N THR A 35 -2.53 -14.29 -17.94
CA THR A 35 -4.01 -14.20 -17.93
C THR A 35 -4.67 -15.16 -16.95
N GLN A 36 -4.00 -16.25 -16.56
CA GLN A 36 -4.49 -17.24 -15.60
C GLN A 36 -4.44 -16.76 -14.14
N ASN A 37 -3.58 -15.79 -13.80
CA ASN A 37 -3.41 -15.29 -12.43
C ASN A 37 -4.07 -13.93 -12.17
N LEU A 38 -4.72 -13.38 -13.20
CA LEU A 38 -5.47 -12.13 -13.13
C LEU A 38 -6.87 -12.37 -12.54
N SER A 39 -7.08 -11.90 -11.32
CA SER A 39 -8.45 -11.59 -10.87
C SER A 39 -8.76 -10.14 -11.22
N ASP A 40 -9.94 -9.90 -11.77
CA ASP A 40 -10.44 -8.54 -12.02
C ASP A 40 -10.58 -7.72 -10.72
N HIS A 41 -10.53 -8.35 -9.55
CA HIS A 41 -10.70 -7.71 -8.25
C HIS A 41 -9.37 -7.41 -7.53
N ASP A 42 -8.22 -7.82 -8.09
CA ASP A 42 -6.95 -7.58 -7.43
C ASP A 42 -6.57 -6.08 -7.41
N SER A 43 -6.14 -5.60 -6.26
CA SER A 43 -5.50 -4.28 -6.09
C SER A 43 -4.19 -4.20 -6.88
N HIS A 44 -3.72 -2.99 -7.19
CA HIS A 44 -2.39 -2.82 -7.78
C HIS A 44 -1.30 -3.37 -6.86
N TYR A 45 -1.47 -3.23 -5.55
CA TYR A 45 -0.59 -3.80 -4.53
C TYR A 45 -0.48 -5.31 -4.73
N LYS A 46 -1.61 -6.02 -4.69
CA LYS A 46 -1.66 -7.47 -4.78
C LYS A 46 -1.12 -7.99 -6.12
N ARG A 47 -1.41 -7.28 -7.21
CA ARG A 47 -0.85 -7.59 -8.54
C ARG A 47 0.67 -7.47 -8.58
N ILE A 48 1.25 -6.42 -8.02
CA ILE A 48 2.72 -6.26 -7.93
C ILE A 48 3.34 -7.41 -7.14
N VAL A 49 2.73 -7.77 -6.01
CA VAL A 49 3.25 -8.84 -5.17
C VAL A 49 3.13 -10.21 -5.86
N LYS A 50 2.00 -10.49 -6.54
CA LYS A 50 1.85 -11.67 -7.39
C LYS A 50 2.90 -11.72 -8.50
N PHE A 51 3.16 -10.60 -9.16
CA PHE A 51 4.17 -10.50 -10.21
C PHE A 51 5.57 -10.82 -9.66
N GLY A 52 5.91 -10.26 -8.48
CA GLY A 52 7.13 -10.60 -7.78
C GLY A 52 7.22 -12.10 -7.46
N LYS A 53 6.11 -12.70 -7.00
CA LYS A 53 6.02 -14.14 -6.72
C LYS A 53 6.29 -14.99 -7.97
N GLU A 54 5.73 -14.63 -9.12
CA GLU A 54 6.00 -15.31 -10.40
C GLU A 54 7.46 -15.16 -10.83
N GLN A 55 8.06 -13.98 -10.67
CA GLN A 55 9.42 -13.71 -11.14
C GLN A 55 10.52 -14.29 -10.23
N SER A 56 10.29 -14.39 -8.92
CA SER A 56 11.35 -14.72 -7.94
C SER A 56 10.84 -15.47 -6.69
N GLY A 57 9.66 -16.06 -6.74
CA GLY A 57 9.05 -16.78 -5.61
C GLY A 57 8.86 -15.89 -4.39
N TRP A 58 9.03 -16.47 -3.20
CA TRP A 58 8.90 -15.75 -1.92
C TRP A 58 9.85 -14.55 -1.77
N ILE A 59 11.02 -14.59 -2.41
CA ILE A 59 11.93 -13.44 -2.40
C ILE A 59 11.31 -12.25 -3.15
N GLY A 60 10.61 -12.51 -4.26
CA GLY A 60 9.92 -11.45 -4.99
C GLY A 60 8.76 -10.85 -4.21
N VAL A 61 8.03 -11.67 -3.44
CA VAL A 61 7.00 -11.20 -2.48
C VAL A 61 7.63 -10.27 -1.45
N LEU A 62 8.76 -10.67 -0.85
CA LEU A 62 9.46 -9.84 0.13
C LEU A 62 9.92 -8.51 -0.47
N LEU A 63 10.56 -8.55 -1.65
CA LEU A 63 11.04 -7.35 -2.34
C LEU A 63 9.89 -6.40 -2.73
N ALA A 64 8.77 -6.94 -3.19
CA ALA A 64 7.57 -6.16 -3.52
C ALA A 64 7.06 -5.42 -2.28
N ASN A 65 6.91 -6.12 -1.15
CA ASN A 65 6.44 -5.52 0.09
C ASN A 65 7.41 -4.46 0.61
N ILE A 66 8.73 -4.71 0.58
CA ILE A 66 9.73 -3.71 0.97
C ILE A 66 9.60 -2.46 0.09
N ALA A 67 9.53 -2.61 -1.23
CA ALA A 67 9.46 -1.49 -2.16
C ALA A 67 8.14 -0.71 -2.05
N LEU A 68 7.02 -1.41 -1.88
CA LEU A 68 5.70 -0.79 -1.68
C LEU A 68 5.67 -0.01 -0.38
N MET A 69 6.26 -0.54 0.70
CA MET A 69 6.24 0.08 2.03
C MET A 69 7.32 1.13 2.24
N PHE A 70 8.32 1.21 1.34
CA PHE A 70 9.50 2.06 1.45
C PHE A 70 9.18 3.52 1.79
N PHE A 71 8.20 4.14 1.12
CA PHE A 71 7.79 5.51 1.43
C PHE A 71 6.72 5.60 2.54
N CYS A 72 5.87 4.59 2.67
CA CYS A 72 4.73 4.66 3.58
C CYS A 72 5.14 4.52 5.04
N LEU A 73 6.07 3.59 5.36
CA LEU A 73 6.50 3.36 6.73
C LEU A 73 7.21 4.57 7.34
N PRO A 74 8.18 5.22 6.66
CA PRO A 74 8.79 6.45 7.18
C PRO A 74 7.77 7.55 7.40
N ILE A 75 6.83 7.76 6.47
CA ILE A 75 5.77 8.77 6.61
C ILE A 75 4.89 8.48 7.84
N CYS A 76 4.45 7.24 8.01
CA CYS A 76 3.62 6.86 9.16
C CYS A 76 4.37 6.98 10.47
N PHE A 77 5.64 6.57 10.51
CA PHE A 77 6.48 6.67 11.69
C PHE A 77 6.74 8.13 12.08
N SER A 78 7.08 9.00 11.11
CA SER A 78 7.21 10.43 11.35
C SER A 78 5.91 11.05 11.85
N ALA A 79 4.77 10.63 11.30
CA ALA A 79 3.48 11.13 11.75
C ALA A 79 3.13 10.66 13.18
N ASP A 80 3.42 9.41 13.53
CA ASP A 80 3.24 8.90 14.89
C ASP A 80 4.05 9.71 15.90
N LEU A 81 5.31 10.04 15.57
CA LEU A 81 6.15 10.91 16.39
C LEU A 81 5.52 12.31 16.57
N VAL A 82 5.07 12.94 15.47
CA VAL A 82 4.45 14.27 15.54
C VAL A 82 3.15 14.25 16.34
N ILE A 83 2.29 13.25 16.14
CA ILE A 83 1.04 13.08 16.88
C ILE A 83 1.30 12.88 18.37
N HIS A 84 2.38 12.17 18.72
CA HIS A 84 2.78 11.97 20.10
C HIS A 84 3.29 13.28 20.74
N SER A 85 4.11 14.05 20.03
CA SER A 85 4.72 15.28 20.55
C SER A 85 3.78 16.50 20.58
N VAL A 86 2.76 16.55 19.73
CA VAL A 86 1.86 17.71 19.62
C VAL A 86 0.67 17.57 20.57
N HIS A 87 0.36 18.62 21.33
CA HIS A 87 -0.81 18.66 22.22
C HIS A 87 -2.10 19.16 21.53
N LEU A 88 -1.97 19.89 20.41
CA LEU A 88 -3.11 20.47 19.71
C LEU A 88 -3.94 19.39 18.99
N LEU A 89 -5.20 19.24 19.39
CA LEU A 89 -6.13 18.25 18.82
C LEU A 89 -6.35 18.45 17.31
N SER A 90 -6.46 19.70 16.86
CA SER A 90 -6.67 20.02 15.43
C SER A 90 -5.52 19.51 14.54
N ILE A 91 -4.28 19.58 15.02
CA ILE A 91 -3.12 19.07 14.28
C ILE A 91 -3.19 17.54 14.20
N LYS A 92 -3.52 16.86 15.31
CA LYS A 92 -3.70 15.39 15.31
C LYS A 92 -4.77 14.95 14.32
N ILE A 93 -5.93 15.62 14.30
CA ILE A 93 -7.01 15.33 13.37
C ILE A 93 -6.55 15.54 11.93
N THR A 94 -5.85 16.64 11.64
CA THR A 94 -5.39 16.98 10.30
C THR A 94 -4.39 15.95 9.77
N ILE A 95 -3.39 15.58 10.58
CA ILE A 95 -2.40 14.55 10.21
C ILE A 95 -3.09 13.20 9.98
N SER A 96 -3.97 12.80 10.90
CA SER A 96 -4.74 11.56 10.77
C SER A 96 -5.60 11.53 9.51
N ALA A 97 -6.27 12.63 9.15
CA ALA A 97 -7.05 12.72 7.92
C ALA A 97 -6.18 12.58 6.66
N ILE A 98 -5.00 13.21 6.64
CA ILE A 98 -4.04 13.07 5.53
C ILE A 98 -3.58 11.61 5.40
N LEU A 99 -3.25 10.94 6.50
CA LEU A 99 -2.81 9.55 6.48
C LEU A 99 -3.91 8.60 6.01
N VAL A 100 -5.16 8.83 6.42
CA VAL A 100 -6.32 8.09 5.90
C VAL A 100 -6.37 8.21 4.37
N LEU A 101 -6.28 9.42 3.81
CA LEU A 101 -6.29 9.62 2.36
C LEU A 101 -5.12 8.89 1.67
N ILE A 102 -3.93 8.92 2.25
CA ILE A 102 -2.76 8.17 1.75
C ILE A 102 -3.05 6.66 1.75
N MET A 103 -3.58 6.10 2.83
CA MET A 103 -3.89 4.66 2.93
C MET A 103 -4.97 4.25 1.92
N LEU A 104 -6.03 5.04 1.80
CA LEU A 104 -7.12 4.81 0.86
C LEU A 104 -6.60 4.72 -0.58
N GLY A 105 -5.75 5.66 -0.99
CA GLY A 105 -5.13 5.66 -2.31
C GLY A 105 -4.11 4.54 -2.48
N LYS A 106 -3.28 4.27 -1.47
CA LYS A 106 -2.22 3.26 -1.53
C LYS A 106 -2.77 1.84 -1.72
N PHE A 107 -3.84 1.50 -1.01
CA PHE A 107 -4.43 0.15 -0.99
C PHE A 107 -5.68 0.00 -1.87
N ASP A 108 -5.91 0.96 -2.79
CA ASP A 108 -7.04 0.97 -3.73
C ASP A 108 -8.41 0.79 -3.08
N MET A 109 -8.59 1.29 -1.84
CA MET A 109 -9.79 1.02 -1.05
C MET A 109 -11.02 1.81 -1.55
N LEU A 110 -10.80 2.91 -2.26
CA LEU A 110 -11.87 3.78 -2.79
C LEU A 110 -12.72 3.14 -3.87
N ARG A 111 -12.25 2.05 -4.50
CA ARG A 111 -13.00 1.39 -5.58
C ARG A 111 -14.16 0.53 -5.07
N PHE A 112 -14.33 0.35 -3.75
CA PHE A 112 -15.39 -0.43 -3.10
C PHE A 112 -15.72 -1.75 -3.81
N ARG A 113 -14.70 -2.39 -4.40
CA ARG A 113 -14.90 -3.44 -5.41
C ARG A 113 -15.02 -4.84 -4.82
N ASP A 114 -14.69 -4.99 -3.54
CA ASP A 114 -14.58 -6.28 -2.84
C ASP A 114 -14.91 -6.05 -1.35
N ASP A 115 -15.54 -7.03 -0.70
CA ASP A 115 -15.81 -7.09 0.75
C ASP A 115 -14.54 -6.86 1.58
N ARG A 116 -13.39 -7.26 1.05
CA ARG A 116 -12.08 -6.97 1.65
C ARG A 116 -11.77 -5.49 1.73
N SER A 117 -12.20 -4.72 0.74
CA SER A 117 -12.03 -3.26 0.77
C SER A 117 -12.90 -2.63 1.85
N LEU A 118 -14.11 -3.16 2.07
CA LEU A 118 -14.98 -2.75 3.18
C LEU A 118 -14.35 -3.09 4.54
N LEU A 119 -13.76 -4.28 4.70
CA LEU A 119 -13.08 -4.66 5.94
C LEU A 119 -11.87 -3.76 6.23
N LYS A 120 -11.05 -3.47 5.21
CA LYS A 120 -9.91 -2.54 5.32
C LYS A 120 -10.38 -1.13 5.72
N LEU A 121 -11.49 -0.66 5.14
CA LEU A 121 -12.09 0.63 5.48
C LEU A 121 -12.61 0.67 6.92
N PHE A 122 -13.32 -0.37 7.34
CA PHE A 122 -13.80 -0.48 8.72
C PHE A 122 -12.64 -0.50 9.72
N TYR A 123 -11.58 -1.24 9.41
CA TYR A 123 -10.35 -1.24 10.21
C TYR A 123 -9.71 0.15 10.27
N LEU A 124 -9.58 0.84 9.14
CA LEU A 124 -9.03 2.19 9.07
C LEU A 124 -9.85 3.20 9.89
N PHE A 125 -11.18 3.11 9.83
CA PHE A 125 -12.09 3.92 10.63
C PHE A 125 -11.92 3.63 12.13
N ASN A 126 -11.82 2.36 12.51
CA ASN A 126 -11.57 1.99 13.90
C ASN A 126 -10.21 2.51 14.41
N CYS A 127 -9.16 2.44 13.58
CA CYS A 127 -7.84 3.00 13.91
C CYS A 127 -7.90 4.52 14.12
N LEU A 128 -8.70 5.23 13.31
CA LEU A 128 -8.90 6.67 13.45
C LEU A 128 -9.57 7.04 14.78
N VAL A 129 -10.59 6.29 15.19
CA VAL A 129 -11.32 6.52 16.45
C VAL A 129 -10.47 6.12 17.67
N SER A 130 -9.78 4.99 17.57
CA SER A 130 -9.01 4.41 18.67
C SER A 130 -7.64 5.07 18.88
N SER A 131 -7.28 6.10 18.09
CA SER A 131 -5.95 6.73 18.13
C SER A 131 -4.80 5.72 17.97
N ALA A 132 -4.97 4.75 17.06
CA ALA A 132 -3.95 3.74 16.81
C ALA A 132 -2.70 4.33 16.16
N TYR A 133 -1.54 3.71 16.39
CA TYR A 133 -0.30 4.07 15.71
C TYR A 133 -0.41 3.77 14.21
N TRP A 134 -0.23 4.80 13.38
CA TRP A 134 -0.36 4.72 11.93
C TRP A 134 0.66 3.78 11.30
N THR A 135 1.84 3.63 11.91
CA THR A 135 2.84 2.65 11.48
C THR A 135 2.31 1.23 11.59
N LEU A 136 1.63 0.91 12.70
CA LEU A 136 1.04 -0.41 12.92
C LEU A 136 -0.14 -0.64 11.99
N THR A 137 -1.02 0.36 11.82
CA THR A 137 -2.12 0.32 10.85
C THR A 137 -1.60 0.05 9.44
N CYS A 138 -0.52 0.72 9.04
CA CYS A 138 0.12 0.53 7.73
C CYS A 138 0.65 -0.89 7.55
N LEU A 139 1.37 -1.42 8.54
CA LEU A 139 1.88 -2.80 8.54
C LEU A 139 0.75 -3.82 8.47
N PHE A 140 -0.34 -3.62 9.22
CA PHE A 140 -1.48 -4.51 9.20
C PHE A 140 -2.14 -4.53 7.82
N LEU A 141 -2.38 -3.37 7.20
CA LEU A 141 -2.95 -3.29 5.86
C LEU A 141 -2.05 -3.95 4.80
N ALA A 142 -0.73 -3.76 4.91
CA ALA A 142 0.22 -4.44 4.04
C ALA A 142 0.18 -5.97 4.24
N ALA A 143 0.19 -6.44 5.48
CA ALA A 143 0.07 -7.86 5.79
C ALA A 143 -1.26 -8.45 5.26
N PHE A 144 -2.35 -7.71 5.39
CA PHE A 144 -3.68 -8.11 4.93
C PHE A 144 -3.73 -8.38 3.42
N GLU A 145 -3.05 -7.56 2.59
CA GLU A 145 -2.95 -7.80 1.14
C GLU A 145 -2.20 -9.11 0.80
N ASN A 146 -1.35 -9.61 1.70
CA ASN A 146 -0.57 -10.83 1.50
C ASN A 146 -1.25 -12.11 2.00
N ILE A 147 -2.39 -12.04 2.71
CA ILE A 147 -3.03 -13.22 3.32
C ILE A 147 -3.48 -14.25 2.27
N VAL A 148 -3.78 -13.81 1.04
CA VAL A 148 -4.39 -14.66 0.00
C VAL A 148 -3.51 -14.70 -1.25
N LEU A 149 -2.22 -14.91 -1.04
CA LEU A 149 -1.18 -14.80 -2.06
C LEU A 149 -0.53 -16.14 -2.39
#